data_AF-S5M2M8-F1
#
_entry.id   AF-S5M2M8-F1
#
_cell.length_a   1.000
_cell.length_b   1.000
_cell.length_c   1.000
_cell.angle_alpha   90.00
_cell.angle_beta   90.00
_cell.angle_gamma   90.00
#
_symmetry.space_group_name_H-M   'P 1'
#
loop_
_entity.id
_entity.type
_entity.pdbx_description
1 polymer ?
#
loop_
_entity_poly.entity_id
_entity_poly.type
_entity_poly.pdbx_seq_one_letter_code
_entity_poly.pdbx_strand_id
1 'polypeptide(L)'
;MLKKDIELKQLINLDENLEINADFKIDHDLIKSIEKVHVKGILNYQESMKSIIVSAKITATIHAMDARDGKDIKLDDQIYDWNEEYYFEDINDDQHNIVLGDKFSILDYAIEQIVLNIPMNLTNNYDKISFVGKDYILMSEEEYQQEQENQIDSRWEKLKDFNFEK
;
A
#
# COMPACT_ATOMS: atom_id res chain seq x y z
N MET A 1 -22.06 13.03 5.53
CA MET A 1 -23.39 13.36 4.96
C MET A 1 -24.45 12.48 5.60
N LEU A 2 -25.70 12.93 5.80
CA LEU A 2 -26.75 12.06 6.33
C LEU A 2 -27.32 11.16 5.23
N LYS A 3 -27.65 9.91 5.55
CA LYS A 3 -28.29 8.96 4.61
C LYS A 3 -29.53 9.56 3.95
N LYS A 4 -30.39 10.20 4.74
CA LYS A 4 -31.61 10.87 4.26
C LYS A 4 -31.35 11.95 3.21
N ASP A 5 -30.24 12.69 3.33
CA ASP A 5 -29.91 13.73 2.36
C ASP A 5 -29.49 13.14 1.02
N ILE A 6 -28.83 11.98 1.05
CA ILE A 6 -28.39 11.23 -0.13
C ILE A 6 -29.62 10.65 -0.84
N GLU A 7 -30.53 10.03 -0.08
CA GLU A 7 -31.80 9.49 -0.58
C GLU A 7 -32.63 10.55 -1.33
N LEU A 8 -32.69 11.77 -0.79
CA LEU A 8 -33.46 12.87 -1.38
C LEU A 8 -32.82 13.46 -2.64
N LYS A 9 -31.49 13.56 -2.68
CA LYS A 9 -30.79 14.20 -3.80
C LYS A 9 -30.58 13.27 -4.99
N GLN A 10 -30.54 11.96 -4.75
CA GLN A 10 -30.29 10.88 -5.71
C GLN A 10 -28.92 10.95 -6.41
N LEU A 11 -28.55 12.09 -7.00
CA LEU A 11 -27.25 12.33 -7.62
C LEU A 11 -26.52 13.46 -6.89
N ILE A 12 -25.29 13.19 -6.43
CA ILE A 12 -24.46 14.18 -5.75
C ILE A 12 -23.10 14.25 -6.45
N ASN A 13 -22.72 15.44 -6.91
CA ASN A 13 -21.37 15.67 -7.40
C ASN A 13 -20.46 15.99 -6.22
N LEU A 14 -19.33 15.28 -6.14
CA LEU A 14 -18.27 15.50 -5.17
C LEU A 14 -17.14 16.29 -5.84
N ASP A 15 -16.74 17.39 -5.21
CA ASP A 15 -15.49 18.10 -5.49
C ASP A 15 -15.08 18.79 -4.19
N GLU A 16 -14.52 17.99 -3.27
CA GLU A 16 -14.26 18.41 -1.89
C GLU A 16 -12.82 18.14 -1.49
N ASN A 17 -12.21 19.13 -0.82
CA ASN A 17 -10.95 18.97 -0.12
C ASN A 17 -11.27 18.61 1.33
N LEU A 18 -10.78 17.46 1.77
CA LEU A 18 -11.04 16.91 3.09
C LEU A 18 -9.78 17.08 3.95
N GLU A 19 -9.95 17.75 5.08
CA GLU A 19 -8.92 17.88 6.09
C GLU A 19 -8.99 16.68 7.05
N ILE A 20 -7.85 16.06 7.28
CA ILE A 20 -7.71 14.95 8.24
C ILE A 20 -7.25 15.56 9.57
N ASN A 21 -8.00 15.29 10.62
CA ASN A 21 -7.60 15.67 11.97
C ASN A 21 -6.36 14.87 12.40
N ALA A 22 -5.47 15.47 13.18
CA ALA A 22 -4.26 14.81 13.67
C ALA A 22 -4.53 13.54 14.50
N ASP A 23 -5.73 13.43 15.09
CA ASP A 23 -6.16 12.26 15.89
C ASP A 23 -6.85 11.16 15.06
N PHE A 24 -6.92 11.31 13.74
CA PHE A 24 -7.51 10.29 12.87
C PHE A 24 -6.64 9.04 12.87
N LYS A 25 -7.23 7.91 13.30
CA LYS A 25 -6.53 6.63 13.32
C LYS A 25 -6.54 6.01 11.94
N ILE A 26 -5.35 5.72 11.42
CA ILE A 26 -5.16 4.99 10.18
C ILE A 26 -4.72 3.58 10.56
N ASP A 27 -5.52 2.58 10.19
CA ASP A 27 -5.25 1.17 10.50
C ASP A 27 -4.30 0.55 9.46
N HIS A 28 -3.06 1.06 9.38
CA HIS A 28 -2.02 0.51 8.52
C HIS A 28 -0.60 0.78 9.06
N ASP A 29 0.15 -0.27 9.35
CA ASP A 29 1.44 -0.19 10.05
C ASP A 29 2.49 0.69 9.35
N LEU A 30 2.47 0.72 8.02
CA LEU A 30 3.43 1.53 7.25
C LEU A 30 2.98 2.98 7.03
N ILE A 31 1.70 3.33 7.22
CA ILE A 31 1.22 4.69 6.93
C ILE A 31 1.28 5.51 8.20
N LYS A 32 2.05 6.60 8.19
CA LYS A 32 2.14 7.53 9.32
C LYS A 32 1.05 8.57 9.29
N SER A 33 0.82 9.16 8.12
CA SER A 33 -0.23 10.15 7.91
C SER A 33 -0.63 10.24 6.44
N ILE A 34 -1.87 10.67 6.24
CA ILE A 34 -2.41 11.04 4.93
C ILE A 34 -2.73 12.53 5.01
N GLU A 35 -2.38 13.28 3.97
CA GLU A 35 -2.56 14.72 3.87
C GLU A 35 -3.17 15.10 2.52
N LYS A 36 -3.82 16.27 2.47
CA LYS A 36 -4.37 16.86 1.24
C LYS A 36 -5.28 15.90 0.46
N VAL A 37 -6.24 15.28 1.13
CA VAL A 37 -7.20 14.40 0.47
C VAL A 37 -8.20 15.24 -0.32
N HIS A 38 -8.21 15.06 -1.63
CA HIS A 38 -9.18 15.66 -2.54
C HIS A 38 -10.00 14.54 -3.18
N VAL A 39 -11.32 14.64 -3.07
CA VAL A 39 -12.25 13.66 -3.66
C VAL A 39 -13.07 14.36 -4.73
N LYS A 40 -13.01 13.83 -5.95
CA LYS A 40 -13.76 14.34 -7.09
C LYS A 40 -14.50 13.20 -7.79
N GLY A 41 -15.81 13.33 -7.93
CA GLY A 41 -16.62 12.26 -8.50
C GLY A 41 -18.11 12.47 -8.37
N ILE A 42 -18.84 11.36 -8.45
CA ILE A 42 -20.29 11.34 -8.38
C ILE A 42 -20.73 10.22 -7.45
N LEU A 43 -21.70 10.53 -6.60
CA LEU A 43 -22.46 9.55 -5.83
C LEU A 43 -23.84 9.42 -6.47
N ASN A 44 -24.25 8.20 -6.76
CA ASN A 44 -25.56 7.88 -7.34
C ASN A 44 -26.31 6.91 -6.43
N TYR A 45 -27.40 7.37 -5.85
CA TYR A 45 -28.27 6.57 -4.98
C TYR A 45 -29.28 5.78 -5.81
N GLN A 46 -29.35 4.48 -5.56
CA GLN A 46 -30.30 3.57 -6.17
C GLN A 46 -31.42 3.22 -5.19
N GLU A 47 -32.61 3.78 -5.41
CA GLU A 47 -33.76 3.57 -4.54
C GLU A 47 -34.22 2.10 -4.48
N SER A 48 -34.11 1.36 -5.59
CA SER A 48 -34.53 -0.05 -5.65
C SER A 48 -33.71 -0.97 -4.75
N MET A 49 -32.41 -0.68 -4.59
CA MET A 49 -31.49 -1.47 -3.78
C MET A 49 -31.15 -0.79 -2.44
N LYS A 50 -31.63 0.44 -2.23
CA LYS A 50 -31.26 1.31 -1.11
C LYS A 50 -29.73 1.36 -0.91
N SER A 51 -29.04 1.53 -2.03
CA SER A 51 -27.59 1.56 -2.11
C SER A 51 -27.11 2.87 -2.73
N ILE A 52 -25.84 3.18 -2.53
CA ILE A 52 -25.14 4.29 -3.16
C ILE A 52 -23.95 3.73 -3.93
N ILE A 53 -23.90 4.06 -5.21
CA ILE A 53 -22.75 3.79 -6.06
C ILE A 53 -21.86 5.02 -6.05
N VAL A 54 -20.61 4.82 -5.67
CA VAL A 54 -19.57 5.84 -5.70
C VAL A 54 -18.75 5.64 -6.96
N SER A 55 -18.56 6.71 -7.72
CA SER A 55 -17.65 6.74 -8.85
C SER A 55 -16.83 8.02 -8.76
N ALA A 56 -15.68 7.92 -8.08
CA ALA A 56 -14.84 9.05 -7.74
C ALA A 56 -13.35 8.74 -7.91
N LYS A 57 -12.55 9.80 -7.96
CA LYS A 57 -11.09 9.74 -7.85
C LYS A 57 -10.67 10.44 -6.58
N ILE A 58 -9.75 9.82 -5.85
CA ILE A 58 -9.16 10.34 -4.63
C ILE A 58 -7.73 10.72 -4.96
N THR A 59 -7.37 11.97 -4.69
CA THR A 59 -5.98 12.44 -4.76
C THR A 59 -5.49 12.70 -3.35
N ALA A 60 -4.35 12.15 -2.96
CA ALA A 60 -3.82 12.32 -1.61
C ALA A 60 -2.28 12.32 -1.59
N THR A 61 -1.72 13.00 -0.59
CA THR A 61 -0.30 12.90 -0.24
C THR A 61 -0.17 11.95 0.94
N ILE A 62 0.73 10.98 0.85
CA ILE A 62 0.87 9.93 1.87
C ILE A 62 2.29 9.95 2.43
N HIS A 63 2.38 10.01 3.75
CA HIS A 63 3.63 9.83 4.47
C HIS A 63 3.64 8.43 5.05
N ALA A 64 4.58 7.62 4.59
CA ALA A 64 4.69 6.22 4.96
C ALA A 64 6.13 5.86 5.31
N MET A 65 6.32 4.65 5.80
CA MET A 65 7.62 4.05 6.08
C MET A 65 7.96 3.04 4.99
N ASP A 66 9.17 3.11 4.48
CA ASP A 66 9.71 2.12 3.54
C ASP A 66 9.86 0.77 4.26
N ALA A 67 9.21 -0.27 3.72
CA ALA A 67 9.21 -1.60 4.30
C ALA A 67 10.61 -2.27 4.30
N ARG A 68 11.54 -1.81 3.46
CA ARG A 68 12.89 -2.40 3.32
C ARG A 68 13.89 -1.83 4.33
N ASP A 69 13.92 -0.51 4.50
CA ASP A 69 14.94 0.16 5.33
C ASP A 69 14.36 1.01 6.47
N GLY A 70 13.04 1.07 6.60
CA GLY A 70 12.35 1.79 7.67
C GLY A 70 12.44 3.31 7.55
N LYS A 71 12.92 3.85 6.43
CA LYS A 71 12.99 5.29 6.22
C LYS A 71 11.64 5.89 5.87
N ASP A 72 11.49 7.15 6.21
CA ASP A 72 10.28 7.89 5.87
C ASP A 72 10.26 8.23 4.39
N ILE A 73 9.15 7.88 3.74
CA ILE A 73 8.88 8.15 2.34
C ILE A 73 7.63 8.98 2.21
N LYS A 74 7.66 9.87 1.23
CA LYS A 74 6.55 10.78 0.92
C LYS A 74 6.09 10.51 -0.50
N LEU A 75 4.83 10.12 -0.64
CA LEU A 75 4.17 9.85 -1.91
C LEU A 75 3.25 11.02 -2.20
N ASP A 76 3.71 11.92 -3.06
CA ASP A 76 2.96 13.10 -3.47
C ASP A 76 1.93 12.75 -4.55
N ASP A 77 0.77 13.42 -4.50
CA ASP A 77 -0.30 13.39 -5.50
C ASP A 77 -0.68 11.98 -5.99
N GLN A 78 -0.79 11.02 -5.07
CA GLN A 78 -1.23 9.67 -5.37
C GLN A 78 -2.72 9.69 -5.75
N ILE A 79 -3.06 8.99 -6.82
CA ILE A 79 -4.42 8.95 -7.37
C ILE A 79 -4.96 7.53 -7.22
N TYR A 80 -6.14 7.43 -6.60
CA TYR A 80 -6.86 6.18 -6.41
C TYR A 80 -8.24 6.27 -7.05
N ASP A 81 -8.64 5.22 -7.75
CA ASP A 81 -9.98 5.09 -8.28
C ASP A 81 -10.90 4.50 -7.21
N TRP A 82 -11.99 5.20 -6.91
CA TRP A 82 -13.01 4.76 -5.98
C TRP A 82 -14.29 4.43 -6.74
N ASN A 83 -14.52 3.12 -6.96
CA ASN A 83 -15.68 2.60 -7.67
C ASN A 83 -16.35 1.50 -6.86
N GLU A 84 -17.03 1.88 -5.78
CA GLU A 84 -17.62 0.95 -4.81
C GLU A 84 -19.10 1.22 -4.61
N GLU A 85 -19.83 0.18 -4.22
CA GLU A 85 -21.23 0.26 -3.84
C GLU A 85 -21.38 0.04 -2.33
N TYR A 86 -22.21 0.88 -1.70
CA TYR A 86 -22.49 0.80 -0.27
C TYR A 86 -24.00 0.72 -0.01
N TYR A 87 -24.40 -0.16 0.89
CA TYR A 87 -25.81 -0.44 1.20
C TYR A 87 -26.22 0.22 2.51
N PHE A 88 -27.42 0.80 2.53
CA PHE A 88 -27.94 1.46 3.74
C PHE A 88 -28.76 0.52 4.62
N GLU A 89 -29.19 -0.62 4.07
CA GLU A 89 -29.88 -1.68 4.79
C GLU A 89 -28.96 -2.86 5.10
N ASP A 90 -29.28 -3.56 6.17
CA ASP A 90 -28.60 -4.77 6.59
C ASP A 90 -28.98 -5.91 5.64
N ILE A 91 -28.14 -6.13 4.64
CA ILE A 91 -28.20 -7.31 3.79
C ILE A 91 -27.35 -8.35 4.52
N ASN A 92 -27.99 -9.45 4.95
CA ASN A 92 -27.33 -10.59 5.59
C ASN A 92 -26.45 -11.35 4.56
N ASP A 93 -25.40 -10.70 4.09
CA ASP A 93 -24.42 -11.23 3.16
C ASP A 93 -23.07 -10.55 3.40
N ASP A 94 -22.04 -11.37 3.61
CA ASP A 94 -20.68 -10.94 3.91
C ASP A 94 -19.98 -10.28 2.70
N GLN A 95 -20.66 -10.19 1.55
CA GLN A 95 -20.12 -9.69 0.29
C GLN A 95 -20.40 -8.20 0.04
N HIS A 96 -21.20 -7.53 0.86
CA HIS A 96 -21.64 -6.15 0.62
C HIS A 96 -21.08 -5.18 1.66
N ASN A 97 -20.71 -3.96 1.22
CA ASN A 97 -20.27 -2.90 2.11
C ASN A 97 -21.50 -2.25 2.78
N ILE A 98 -21.71 -2.52 4.06
CA ILE A 98 -22.85 -1.98 4.82
C ILE A 98 -22.46 -0.68 5.50
N VAL A 99 -23.24 0.38 5.26
CA VAL A 99 -23.08 1.66 5.95
C VAL A 99 -23.72 1.57 7.33
N LEU A 100 -22.89 1.48 8.36
CA LEU A 100 -23.37 1.46 9.75
C LEU A 100 -23.72 2.87 10.25
N GLY A 101 -24.86 2.99 10.93
CA GLY A 101 -25.36 4.27 11.47
C GLY A 101 -26.10 5.14 10.46
N ASP A 102 -26.32 6.42 10.78
CA ASP A 102 -27.13 7.36 9.98
C ASP A 102 -26.32 8.25 9.04
N LYS A 103 -24.99 8.19 9.12
CA LYS A 103 -24.08 9.08 8.40
C LYS A 103 -23.20 8.28 7.44
N PHE A 104 -23.17 8.73 6.19
CA PHE A 104 -22.19 8.31 5.21
C PHE A 104 -20.99 9.27 5.26
N SER A 105 -19.82 8.79 5.67
CA SER A 105 -18.62 9.59 5.85
C SER A 105 -17.68 9.46 4.66
N ILE A 106 -17.68 10.46 3.78
CA ILE A 106 -16.84 10.44 2.56
C ILE A 106 -15.36 10.33 2.93
N LEU A 107 -14.94 11.01 4.00
CA LEU A 107 -13.56 10.96 4.47
C LEU A 107 -13.17 9.54 4.89
N ASP A 108 -13.94 8.92 5.79
CA ASP A 108 -13.58 7.60 6.34
C ASP A 108 -13.48 6.56 5.22
N TYR A 109 -14.47 6.52 4.33
CA TYR A 109 -14.46 5.62 3.18
C TYR A 109 -13.34 5.95 2.18
N ALA A 110 -13.01 7.23 1.95
CA ALA A 110 -11.88 7.58 1.09
C ALA A 110 -10.55 7.10 1.69
N ILE A 111 -10.38 7.19 3.01
CA ILE A 111 -9.17 6.67 3.69
C ILE A 111 -9.11 5.15 3.59
N GLU A 112 -10.22 4.44 3.82
CA GLU A 112 -10.28 2.99 3.63
C GLU A 112 -9.85 2.59 2.21
N GLN A 113 -10.33 3.30 1.19
CA GLN A 113 -9.92 3.07 -0.20
C GLN A 113 -8.43 3.33 -0.43
N ILE A 114 -7.87 4.39 0.16
CA ILE A 114 -6.42 4.64 0.10
C ILE A 114 -5.64 3.48 0.73
N VAL A 115 -6.03 3.08 1.94
CA VAL A 115 -5.37 2.01 2.71
C VAL A 115 -5.42 0.68 1.97
N LEU A 116 -6.59 0.31 1.41
CA LEU A 116 -6.78 -0.93 0.66
C LEU A 116 -5.93 -1.00 -0.62
N ASN A 117 -5.64 0.15 -1.23
CA ASN A 117 -4.86 0.21 -2.46
C ASN A 117 -3.34 0.36 -2.22
N ILE A 118 -2.90 0.54 -0.98
CA ILE A 118 -1.47 0.63 -0.68
C ILE A 118 -0.87 -0.78 -0.60
N PRO A 119 0.27 -1.02 -1.29
CA PRO A 119 0.93 -2.30 -1.23
C PRO A 119 1.49 -2.55 0.17
N MET A 120 1.33 -3.79 0.66
CA MET A 120 1.89 -4.23 1.94
C MET A 120 3.42 -4.07 2.01
N ASN A 121 4.10 -4.16 0.86
CA ASN A 121 5.54 -3.94 0.73
C ASN A 121 5.81 -2.61 0.02
N LEU A 122 5.46 -1.50 0.67
CA LEU A 122 5.72 -0.17 0.12
C LEU A 122 7.22 0.14 0.22
N THR A 123 7.90 0.26 -0.92
CA THR A 123 9.32 0.62 -1.04
C THR A 123 9.49 1.64 -2.14
N ASN A 124 10.31 2.67 -1.89
CA ASN A 124 10.67 3.64 -2.94
C ASN A 124 11.84 3.12 -3.79
N ASN A 125 12.62 2.18 -3.26
CA ASN A 125 13.68 1.51 -3.98
C ASN A 125 13.14 0.31 -4.75
N TYR A 126 12.91 0.51 -6.05
CA TYR A 126 12.75 -0.55 -7.05
C TYR A 126 14.09 -1.23 -7.41
N ASP A 127 15.20 -0.79 -6.80
CA ASP A 127 16.53 -1.19 -7.22
C ASP A 127 16.96 -2.55 -6.67
N LYS A 128 17.68 -3.25 -7.56
CA LYS A 128 18.03 -4.68 -7.59
C LYS A 128 18.18 -5.34 -6.22
N ILE A 129 17.68 -6.58 -6.15
CA ILE A 129 17.97 -7.55 -5.08
C ILE A 129 19.47 -7.44 -4.75
N SER A 130 19.83 -7.23 -3.49
CA SER A 130 21.24 -7.12 -3.10
C SER A 130 22.00 -8.34 -3.60
N PHE A 131 22.96 -8.16 -4.52
CA PHE A 131 23.81 -9.22 -5.06
C PHE A 131 24.76 -9.80 -4.00
N VAL A 132 24.80 -9.20 -2.80
CA VAL A 132 25.64 -9.61 -1.68
C VAL A 132 24.77 -9.62 -0.42
N GLY A 133 24.60 -10.81 0.16
CA GLY A 133 24.10 -11.03 1.50
C GLY A 133 25.23 -11.41 2.46
N LYS A 134 24.92 -11.51 3.76
CA LYS A 134 25.90 -11.80 4.81
C LYS A 134 26.66 -13.11 4.59
N ASP A 135 25.97 -14.11 4.01
CA ASP A 135 26.49 -15.47 3.78
C ASP A 135 26.28 -15.96 2.34
N TYR A 136 25.92 -15.07 1.41
CA TYR A 136 25.73 -15.44 0.00
C TYR A 136 26.11 -14.28 -0.92
N ILE A 137 26.64 -14.61 -2.09
CA ILE A 137 26.82 -13.67 -3.19
C ILE A 137 26.14 -14.28 -4.41
N LEU A 138 25.40 -13.44 -5.12
CA LEU A 138 24.70 -13.81 -6.34
C LEU A 138 25.61 -13.45 -7.51
N MET A 139 26.27 -14.47 -8.05
CA MET A 139 27.24 -14.35 -9.15
C MET A 139 26.62 -14.84 -10.46
N SER A 140 27.09 -14.30 -11.58
CA SER A 140 26.85 -14.90 -12.88
C SER A 140 27.56 -16.25 -13.03
N GLU A 141 27.14 -17.07 -13.99
CA GLU A 141 27.77 -18.37 -14.22
C GLU A 141 29.25 -18.23 -14.60
N GLU A 142 29.61 -17.19 -15.35
CA GLU A 142 31.00 -16.90 -15.72
C GLU A 142 31.87 -16.54 -14.50
N GLU A 143 31.35 -15.71 -13.58
CA GLU A 143 32.04 -15.34 -12.33
C GLU A 143 32.23 -16.55 -11.41
N TYR A 144 31.21 -17.42 -11.32
CA TYR A 144 31.29 -18.65 -10.52
C TYR A 144 32.33 -19.64 -11.07
N GLN A 145 32.45 -19.77 -12.40
CA GLN A 145 33.48 -20.63 -13.00
C GLN A 145 34.89 -20.07 -12.78
N GLN A 146 35.09 -18.75 -12.92
CA GLN A 146 36.38 -18.12 -12.65
C GLN A 146 36.81 -18.25 -11.18
N GLU A 147 35.89 -18.16 -10.24
CA GLU A 147 36.20 -18.36 -8.82
C GLU A 147 36.59 -19.81 -8.54
N GLN A 148 35.88 -20.79 -9.12
CA GLN A 148 36.25 -22.21 -9.00
C GLN A 148 37.62 -22.51 -9.62
N GLU A 149 37.96 -21.92 -10.76
CA GLU A 149 39.27 -22.11 -11.40
C GLU A 149 40.42 -21.52 -10.57
N ASN A 150 40.16 -20.45 -9.82
CA ASN A 150 41.15 -19.79 -8.96
C ASN A 150 41.19 -20.32 -7.52
N GLN A 151 40.33 -21.26 -7.15
CA GLN A 151 40.41 -21.92 -5.85
C GLN A 151 41.67 -22.77 -5.77
N ILE A 152 42.57 -22.40 -4.86
CA ILE A 152 43.76 -23.18 -4.53
C ILE A 152 43.28 -24.53 -3.98
N ASP A 153 43.65 -25.63 -4.65
CA ASP A 153 43.26 -26.97 -4.22
C ASP A 153 43.69 -27.17 -2.75
N SER A 154 42.70 -27.48 -1.91
CA SER A 154 42.84 -27.69 -0.46
C SER A 154 43.95 -28.68 -0.06
N ARG A 155 44.37 -29.57 -0.97
CA ARG A 155 45.49 -30.48 -0.76
C ARG A 155 46.83 -29.75 -0.65
N TRP A 156 47.01 -28.62 -1.33
CA TRP A 156 48.22 -27.79 -1.22
C TRP A 156 48.31 -27.04 0.09
N GLU A 157 47.17 -26.70 0.71
CA GLU A 157 47.18 -26.11 2.04
C GLU A 157 47.69 -27.08 3.10
N LYS A 158 47.34 -28.38 2.98
CA LYS A 158 47.86 -29.43 3.87
C LYS A 158 49.37 -29.63 3.78
N LEU A 159 50.02 -29.22 2.69
CA LEU A 159 51.48 -29.29 2.57
C LEU A 159 52.19 -28.20 3.38
N LYS A 160 51.50 -27.11 3.75
CA LYS A 160 52.06 -26.07 4.63
C LYS A 160 52.17 -26.52 6.09
N ASP A 161 51.38 -27.52 6.49
CA ASP A 161 51.46 -28.13 7.82
C ASP A 161 52.66 -29.09 7.97
N PHE A 162 53.30 -29.48 6.86
CA PHE A 162 54.55 -30.22 6.90
C PHE A 162 55.73 -29.27 7.02
N ASN A 163 56.17 -28.99 8.25
CA ASN A 163 57.46 -28.37 8.50
C ASN A 163 58.58 -29.31 8.03
N PHE A 164 59.10 -29.07 6.83
CA PHE A 164 60.33 -29.70 6.39
C PHE A 164 61.50 -29.09 7.17
N GLU A 165 61.85 -29.67 8.30
CA GLU A 165 63.14 -29.43 8.94
C GLU A 165 64.26 -29.87 7.97
N LYS A 166 65.24 -28.98 7.79
CA LYS A 166 66.36 -29.13 6.84
C LYS A 166 67.29 -30.28 7.19
#